data_AF-A0A832U1D5-F1
#
_entry.id   AF-A0A832U1D5-F1
#
_cell.length_a   1.000
_cell.length_b   1.000
_cell.length_c   1.000
_cell.angle_alpha   90.00
_cell.angle_beta   90.00
_cell.angle_gamma   90.00
#
_symmetry.space_group_name_H-M   'P 1'
#
loop_
_entity.id
_entity.type
_entity.pdbx_description
1 polymer ?
#
loop_
_entity_poly.entity_id
_entity_poly.type
_entity_poly.pdbx_seq_one_letter_code
_entity_poly.pdbx_strand_id
1 'polypeptide(L)' 'MKENPKCPKCGSENTLPIGYGYPGPGMVEAYRKGELELGGCCISEDSPSWCCKDCKNSWGKFSIRSD' A
#
# COMPACT_ATOMS: atom_id res chain seq x y z
N MET A 1 -8.60 -15.62 4.13
CA MET A 1 -7.41 -14.86 3.73
C MET A 1 -7.86 -13.41 3.62
N LYS A 2 -7.18 -12.42 4.24
CA LYS A 2 -7.56 -11.01 4.07
C LYS A 2 -7.10 -10.61 2.67
N GLU A 3 -8.03 -10.55 1.73
CA GLU A 3 -7.75 -10.20 0.33
C GLU A 3 -7.56 -8.69 0.18
N ASN A 4 -6.63 -8.28 -0.69
CA ASN A 4 -6.46 -6.87 -1.04
C ASN A 4 -7.66 -6.41 -1.89
N PRO A 5 -8.13 -5.16 -1.74
CA PRO A 5 -9.24 -4.65 -2.54
C PRO A 5 -8.84 -4.54 -4.01
N LYS A 6 -9.76 -4.84 -4.93
CA LYS A 6 -9.57 -4.62 -6.37
C LYS A 6 -9.35 -3.14 -6.67
N CYS A 7 -8.57 -2.86 -7.70
CA CYS A 7 -8.31 -1.49 -8.11
C CYS A 7 -9.61 -0.83 -8.61
N PRO A 8 -10.04 0.30 -8.02
CA PRO A 8 -11.26 0.98 -8.45
C PRO A 8 -11.12 1.65 -9.83
N LYS A 9 -9.89 1.84 -10.33
CA LYS A 9 -9.63 2.49 -11.63
C LYS A 9 -9.63 1.51 -12.80
N CYS A 10 -9.02 0.34 -12.66
CA CYS A 10 -8.87 -0.63 -13.74
C CYS A 10 -9.46 -2.02 -13.46
N GLY A 11 -9.97 -2.28 -12.25
CA GLY A 11 -10.53 -3.57 -11.85
C GLY A 11 -9.50 -4.66 -11.52
N SER A 12 -8.19 -4.37 -11.63
CA SER A 12 -7.14 -5.36 -11.36
C SER A 12 -7.12 -5.84 -9.90
N GLU A 13 -6.79 -7.11 -9.71
CA GLU A 13 -6.54 -7.76 -8.41
C GLU A 13 -5.08 -7.60 -7.95
N ASN A 14 -4.21 -7.08 -8.82
CA ASN A 14 -2.78 -6.89 -8.55
C ASN A 14 -2.53 -5.62 -7.74
N THR A 15 -3.11 -5.57 -6.54
CA THR A 15 -3.06 -4.44 -5.63
C THR A 15 -2.22 -4.76 -4.41
N LEU A 16 -1.52 -3.76 -3.89
CA LEU A 16 -0.62 -3.88 -2.75
C LEU A 16 -0.94 -2.81 -1.69
N PRO A 17 -0.75 -3.12 -0.41
CA PRO A 17 -0.76 -2.09 0.62
C PRO A 17 0.43 -1.14 0.48
N ILE A 18 0.24 0.10 0.90
CA ILE A 18 1.31 1.11 0.98
C ILE A 18 1.79 1.20 2.42
N GLY A 19 3.08 0.93 2.63
CA GLY A 19 3.77 1.16 3.89
C GLY A 19 4.36 2.56 3.94
N TYR A 20 4.17 3.24 5.06
CA TYR A 20 4.71 4.58 5.29
C TYR A 20 5.64 4.63 6.50
N GLY A 21 6.45 5.70 6.55
CA GLY A 21 7.41 5.94 7.61
C GLY A 21 8.81 5.42 7.25
N TYR A 22 9.66 5.26 8.27
CA TYR A 22 10.99 4.70 8.06
C TYR A 22 10.91 3.17 7.96
N PRO A 23 11.32 2.56 6.84
CA PRO A 23 11.16 1.13 6.64
C PRO A 23 12.15 0.35 7.49
N GLY A 24 11.63 -0.45 8.43
CA GLY A 24 12.40 -1.50 9.10
C GLY A 24 12.72 -2.68 8.15
N PRO A 25 13.60 -3.61 8.55
CA PRO A 25 14.05 -4.72 7.70
C PRO A 25 12.90 -5.54 7.11
N GLY A 26 11.85 -5.85 7.89
CA GLY A 26 10.69 -6.59 7.39
C GLY A 26 9.90 -5.84 6.31
N MET A 27 9.81 -4.51 6.39
CA MET A 27 9.15 -3.70 5.36
C MET A 27 9.99 -3.64 4.08
N VAL A 28 11.32 -3.57 4.22
CA VAL A 28 12.25 -3.64 3.08
C VAL A 28 12.16 -4.99 2.37
N GLU A 29 12.08 -6.09 3.12
CA GLU A 29 11.91 -7.42 2.55
C GLU A 29 10.57 -7.59 1.83
N ALA A 30 9.46 -7.14 2.44
CA ALA A 30 8.14 -7.17 1.81
C ALA A 30 8.10 -6.33 0.52
N TYR A 31 8.77 -5.17 0.52
CA TYR A 31 8.94 -4.35 -0.69
C TYR A 31 9.71 -5.10 -1.78
N ARG A 32 10.83 -5.73 -1.44
CA ARG A 32 11.63 -6.52 -2.39
C ARG A 32 10.88 -7.72 -2.97
N LYS A 33 10.00 -8.34 -2.17
CA LYS A 33 9.12 -9.44 -2.61
C LYS A 33 7.92 -8.96 -3.43
N GLY A 34 7.68 -7.65 -3.50
CA GLY A 34 6.53 -7.08 -4.19
C GLY A 34 5.20 -7.35 -3.48
N GLU A 35 5.25 -7.48 -2.16
CA GLU A 35 4.10 -7.67 -1.24
C GLU A 35 3.61 -6.34 -0.64
N LEU A 36 4.40 -5.27 -0.75
CA LEU A 36 4.12 -3.93 -0.21
C LEU A 36 4.80 -2.87 -1.08
N GLU A 37 4.19 -1.68 -1.18
CA GLU A 37 4.77 -0.50 -1.83
C GLU A 37 5.20 0.53 -0.77
N LEU A 38 6.30 1.26 -0.98
CA LEU A 38 6.76 2.29 -0.04
C LEU A 38 6.19 3.67 -0.41
N GLY A 39 5.39 4.25 0.48
CA GLY A 39 4.69 5.54 0.26
C GLY A 39 5.46 6.78 0.70
N GLY A 40 6.64 6.61 1.31
CA GLY A 40 7.46 7.70 1.85
C GLY A 40 7.25 7.94 3.35
N CYS A 41 7.95 8.93 3.91
CA CYS A 41 7.92 9.24 5.33
C CYS A 41 6.84 10.27 5.74
N CYS A 42 6.41 11.13 4.81
CA CYS A 42 5.39 12.14 5.08
C CYS A 42 3.99 11.54 4.90
N ILE A 43 3.28 11.37 6.02
CA ILE A 43 1.93 10.80 6.07
C ILE A 43 0.95 11.92 6.40
N SER A 44 -0.19 11.91 5.73
CA SER A 44 -1.35 12.77 5.96
C SER A 44 -2.61 11.91 6.02
N GLU A 45 -3.72 12.45 6.50
CA GLU A 45 -4.99 11.71 6.60
C GLU A 45 -5.52 11.24 5.24
N ASP A 46 -5.13 11.91 4.17
CA ASP A 46 -5.49 11.56 2.78
C ASP A 46 -4.41 10.75 2.07
N SER A 47 -3.37 10.32 2.78
CA SER A 47 -2.36 9.41 2.23
C SER A 47 -3.02 8.08 1.83
N PRO A 48 -2.81 7.58 0.61
CA PRO A 48 -3.48 6.36 0.13
C PRO A 48 -2.99 5.10 0.87
N SER A 49 -3.88 4.16 1.17
CA SER A 49 -3.49 2.89 1.81
C SER A 49 -3.13 1.79 0.81
N TRP A 50 -3.51 1.95 -0.47
CA TRP A 50 -3.40 0.92 -1.50
C TRP A 50 -2.82 1.47 -2.80
N CYS A 51 -2.06 0.65 -3.50
CA CYS A 51 -1.50 0.91 -4.84
C CYS A 51 -1.85 -0.24 -5.79
N CYS A 52 -2.10 0.06 -7.06
CA CYS A 52 -2.26 -0.93 -8.12
C CYS A 52 -0.96 -1.04 -8.93
N LYS A 53 -0.42 -2.25 -9.09
CA LYS A 53 0.81 -2.46 -9.85
C LYS A 53 0.64 -2.26 -11.36
N ASP A 54 -0.55 -2.52 -11.91
CA ASP A 54 -0.80 -2.42 -13.35
C ASP A 54 -1.03 -0.99 -13.83
N CYS A 55 -1.93 -0.24 -13.16
CA CYS A 55 -2.32 1.10 -13.60
C CYS A 55 -1.73 2.24 -12.75
N LYS A 56 -0.93 1.90 -11.73
CA LYS A 56 -0.28 2.84 -10.79
C LYS A 56 -1.24 3.76 -10.05
N ASN A 57 -2.52 3.41 -9.99
CA ASN A 57 -3.49 4.13 -9.17
C ASN A 57 -3.21 3.90 -7.69
N SER A 58 -3.35 4.94 -6.88
CA SER A 58 -3.30 4.84 -5.42
C SER A 58 -4.62 5.38 -4.82
N TRP A 59 -5.12 4.73 -3.76
CA TRP A 59 -6.42 5.09 -3.16
C TRP A 59 -6.55 4.61 -1.71
N GLY A 60 -7.67 4.97 -1.08
CA GLY A 60 -7.94 4.72 0.34
C GLY A 60 -7.42 5.85 1.21
N LYS A 61 -7.57 5.69 2.52
CA LYS A 61 -7.02 6.60 3.54
C LYS A 61 -6.16 5.79 4.50
N PHE A 62 -4.92 6.20 4.69
CA PHE A 62 -3.99 5.53 5.58
C PHE A 62 -4.46 5.74 7.02
N SER A 63 -5.12 4.73 7.56
CA SER A 63 -5.44 4.67 8.98
C SER A 63 -4.36 3.86 9.67
N ILE A 64 -3.67 4.47 10.64
CA ILE A 64 -2.81 3.72 11.54
C ILE A 64 -3.73 2.79 12.34
N ARG A 65 -3.65 1.48 12.08
CA ARG A 65 -4.37 0.50 12.88
C ARG A 65 -3.58 0.34 14.17
N SER A 66 -3.90 1.16 15.15
CA SER A 66 -3.58 0.88 16.55
C SER A 66 -4.52 -0.24 17.00
N ASP A 67 -4.09 -1.49 16.83
CA ASP A 67 -4.49 -2.58 17.72
C ASP A 67 -3.35 -2.80 18.71
#